data_AF-A0AAN6TP28-F1
#
_entry.id   AF-A0AAN6TP28-F1
#
_cell.length_a   1.000
_cell.length_b   1.000
_cell.length_c   1.000
_cell.angle_alpha   90.00
_cell.angle_beta   90.00
_cell.angle_gamma   90.00
#
_symmetry.space_group_name_H-M   'P 1'
#
loop_
_entity.id
_entity.type
_entity.pdbx_description
1 polymer ?
#
loop_
_entity_poly.entity_id
_entity_poly.type
_entity_poly.pdbx_seq_one_letter_code
_entity_poly.pdbx_strand_id
1 'polypeptide(L)'
;MRLFGLALVAALAARASADAMASYTECTLSHCSSHQAVWYTDYDSQDISADEGCRTGASGMREFCVDWGNGRGHFFYGNGPKRCF
;
A
#
# COMPACT_ATOMS: atom_id res chain seq x y z
N MET A 1 -38.01 11.28 -15.74
CA MET A 1 -37.15 10.14 -15.32
C MET A 1 -35.67 10.48 -15.55
N ARG A 2 -34.99 11.18 -14.62
CA ARG A 2 -33.55 11.53 -14.74
C ARG A 2 -32.83 11.72 -13.39
N LEU A 3 -33.14 10.93 -12.37
CA LEU A 3 -32.43 10.99 -11.06
C LEU A 3 -31.80 9.65 -10.63
N PHE A 4 -32.00 8.57 -11.38
CA PHE A 4 -31.51 7.25 -10.99
C PHE A 4 -30.01 6.99 -11.25
N GLY A 5 -29.36 7.76 -12.13
CA GLY A 5 -27.95 7.53 -12.47
C GLY A 5 -26.93 8.06 -11.46
N LEU A 6 -27.25 9.18 -10.80
CA LEU A 6 -26.31 9.90 -9.92
C LEU A 6 -26.04 9.17 -8.59
N ALA A 7 -27.04 8.50 -8.03
CA ALA A 7 -26.89 7.77 -6.77
C ALA A 7 -25.98 6.53 -6.90
N LEU A 8 -25.95 5.90 -8.08
CA LEU A 8 -25.18 4.67 -8.30
C LEU A 8 -23.66 4.95 -8.38
N VAL A 9 -23.26 6.09 -8.93
CA VAL A 9 -21.85 6.49 -9.07
C VAL A 9 -21.24 6.87 -7.71
N ALA A 10 -22.02 7.53 -6.84
CA ALA A 10 -21.57 7.87 -5.49
C ALA A 10 -21.32 6.64 -4.60
N ALA A 11 -22.09 5.56 -4.80
CA ALA A 11 -21.93 4.31 -4.04
C ALA A 11 -20.68 3.51 -4.44
N LEU A 12 -20.23 3.63 -5.70
CA LEU A 12 -19.02 2.94 -6.18
C LEU A 12 -17.72 3.61 -5.71
N ALA A 13 -17.73 4.94 -5.56
CA ALA A 13 -16.58 5.71 -5.12
C ALA A 13 -16.23 5.50 -3.63
N ALA A 14 -17.18 5.06 -2.81
CA ALA A 14 -17.04 4.99 -1.35
C ALA A 14 -16.28 3.74 -0.83
N ARG A 15 -15.82 2.84 -1.71
CA ARG A 15 -15.16 1.58 -1.29
C ARG A 15 -13.85 1.28 -2.00
N ALA A 16 -13.19 2.29 -2.55
CA ALA A 16 -11.75 2.18 -2.80
C ALA A 16 -11.02 2.35 -1.46
N SER A 17 -11.21 1.40 -0.52
CA SER A 17 -10.21 1.24 0.54
C SER A 17 -8.98 0.62 -0.09
N ALA A 18 -8.16 1.49 -0.66
CA ALA A 18 -6.85 1.10 -1.13
C ALA A 18 -5.94 1.10 0.10
N ASP A 19 -5.50 -0.09 0.52
CA ASP A 19 -4.32 -0.19 1.38
C ASP A 19 -3.18 0.60 0.69
N ALA A 20 -2.44 1.41 1.44
CA ALA A 20 -1.49 2.36 0.89
C ALA A 20 -0.14 2.29 1.60
N MET A 21 0.93 2.59 0.86
CA MET A 21 2.27 2.73 1.40
C MET A 21 2.74 4.18 1.23
N ALA A 22 3.25 4.78 2.31
CA ALA A 22 4.00 6.02 2.24
C ALA A 22 5.46 5.74 2.61
N SER A 23 6.38 5.88 1.65
CA SER A 23 7.82 5.83 1.91
C SER A 23 8.39 7.22 2.15
N TYR A 24 9.36 7.30 3.06
CA TYR A 24 10.04 8.54 3.40
C TYR A 24 11.47 8.46 2.87
N THR A 25 11.84 9.46 2.07
CA THR A 25 13.21 9.60 1.58
C THR A 25 13.93 10.65 2.40
N GLU A 26 14.92 10.22 3.16
CA GLU A 26 15.80 11.09 3.90
C GLU A 26 17.11 11.27 3.13
N CYS A 27 17.51 12.53 2.94
CA CYS A 27 18.78 12.86 2.29
C CYS A 27 19.69 13.63 3.24
N THR A 28 20.93 13.16 3.41
CA THR A 28 21.97 13.83 4.19
C THR A 28 23.20 14.07 3.32
N LEU A 29 23.57 15.35 3.14
CA LEU A 29 24.71 15.83 2.34
C LEU A 29 24.78 15.25 0.91
N SER A 30 25.23 14.01 0.76
CA SER A 30 25.44 13.30 -0.51
C SER A 30 24.77 11.92 -0.58
N HIS A 31 23.98 11.52 0.42
CA HIS A 31 23.33 10.21 0.48
C HIS A 31 21.83 10.37 0.67
N CYS A 32 21.03 9.69 -0.15
CA CYS A 32 19.57 9.59 0.01
C CYS A 32 19.20 8.15 0.31
N SER A 33 18.28 7.96 1.23
CA SER A 33 17.81 6.67 1.69
C SER A 33 16.29 6.68 1.81
N SER A 34 15.65 5.62 1.32
CA SER A 34 14.20 5.44 1.38
C SER A 34 13.83 4.15 2.12
N HIS A 35 14.58 3.78 3.17
CA HIS A 35 14.39 2.49 3.86
C HIS A 35 13.11 2.42 4.71
N GLN A 36 12.56 3.56 5.11
CA GLN A 36 11.41 3.63 6.02
C GLN A 36 10.10 3.89 5.27
N ALA A 37 9.05 3.17 5.64
CA ALA A 37 7.70 3.43 5.18
C ALA A 37 6.66 3.11 6.25
N VAL A 38 5.47 3.69 6.08
CA VAL A 38 4.27 3.33 6.82
C VAL A 38 3.28 2.69 5.86
N TRP A 39 2.77 1.53 6.25
CA TRP A 39 1.67 0.85 5.60
C TRP A 39 0.36 1.22 6.28
N TYR A 40 -0.62 1.63 5.49
CA TYR A 40 -1.96 2.02 5.95
C TYR A 40 -3.00 1.02 5.44
N THR A 41 -3.87 0.59 6.34
CA THR A 41 -5.06 -0.22 6.06
C THR A 41 -6.31 0.52 6.54
N ASP A 42 -7.49 -0.04 6.30
CA ASP A 42 -8.75 0.49 6.84
C ASP A 42 -8.82 0.51 8.38
N TYR A 43 -8.01 -0.30 9.05
CA TYR A 43 -8.12 -0.53 10.49
C TYR A 43 -6.90 -0.11 11.30
N ASP A 44 -5.73 -0.04 10.66
CA ASP A 44 -4.45 0.13 11.35
C ASP A 44 -3.36 0.69 10.41
N SER A 45 -2.29 1.22 11.00
CA SER A 45 -1.09 1.68 10.31
C SER A 45 0.16 1.14 10.97
N GLN A 46 1.13 0.66 10.19
CA GLN A 46 2.31 -0.02 10.70
C GLN A 46 3.59 0.38 9.98
N ASP A 47 4.67 0.55 10.72
CA ASP A 47 6.00 0.80 10.18
C ASP A 47 6.53 -0.45 9.48
N ILE A 48 7.02 -0.27 8.25
CA ILE A 48 7.59 -1.32 7.41
C ILE A 48 8.89 -0.85 6.76
N SER A 49 9.73 -1.81 6.36
CA SER A 49 10.88 -1.53 5.49
C SER A 49 10.41 -1.35 4.05
N ALA A 50 10.88 -0.27 3.44
CA ALA A 50 10.73 0.05 2.03
C ALA A 50 11.93 -0.42 1.20
N ASP A 51 12.81 -1.28 1.70
CA ASP A 51 13.93 -1.82 0.92
C ASP A 51 13.44 -2.65 -0.27
N GLU A 52 14.28 -2.89 -1.27
CA GLU A 52 13.94 -3.81 -2.34
C GLU A 52 13.89 -5.27 -1.84
N GLY A 53 12.98 -6.07 -2.40
CA GLY A 53 12.84 -7.50 -2.10
C GLY A 53 11.52 -7.86 -1.43
N CYS A 54 11.47 -9.02 -0.77
CA CYS A 54 10.28 -9.55 -0.11
C CYS A 54 10.55 -9.80 1.38
N ARG A 55 9.57 -9.53 2.22
CA ARG A 55 9.64 -9.78 3.67
C ARG A 55 8.29 -10.20 4.22
N THR A 56 8.30 -10.79 5.41
CA THR A 56 7.07 -10.94 6.19
C THR A 56 6.61 -9.56 6.62
N GLY A 57 5.37 -9.22 6.29
CA GLY A 57 4.78 -7.96 6.69
C GLY A 57 4.40 -7.98 8.17
N ALA A 58 3.89 -6.85 8.65
CA ALA A 58 3.39 -6.74 10.01
C ALA A 58 1.87 -7.07 10.09
N SER A 59 1.41 -7.48 11.27
CA SER A 59 0.02 -7.80 11.66
C SER A 59 -0.93 -8.25 10.53
N GLY A 60 -1.00 -9.56 10.30
CA GLY A 60 -1.89 -10.16 9.30
C GLY A 60 -1.37 -10.09 7.87
N MET A 61 -0.36 -9.28 7.57
CA MET A 61 0.31 -9.30 6.27
C MET A 61 1.32 -10.45 6.23
N ARG A 62 1.02 -11.48 5.41
CA ARG A 62 1.85 -12.67 5.27
C ARG A 62 3.14 -12.38 4.51
N GLU A 63 3.05 -11.56 3.47
CA GLU A 63 4.17 -11.22 2.61
C GLU A 63 3.98 -9.80 2.07
N PHE A 64 5.09 -9.07 2.01
CA PHE A 64 5.21 -7.73 1.46
C PHE A 64 6.46 -7.63 0.59
N CYS A 65 6.28 -7.26 -0.66
CA CYS A 65 7.36 -7.12 -1.63
C CYS A 65 7.36 -5.74 -2.27
N VAL A 66 8.56 -5.18 -2.41
CA VAL A 66 8.82 -3.89 -3.04
C VAL A 66 9.89 -4.11 -4.10
N ASP A 67 9.61 -3.67 -5.31
CA ASP A 67 10.49 -3.76 -6.47
C ASP A 67 10.59 -2.36 -7.08
N TRP A 68 11.44 -1.53 -6.47
CA TRP A 68 11.67 -0.17 -6.93
C TRP A 68 12.32 -0.14 -8.31
N GLY A 69 13.19 -1.10 -8.61
CA GLY A 69 13.80 -1.26 -9.93
C GLY A 69 12.78 -1.34 -11.07
N ASN A 70 11.56 -1.84 -10.80
CA ASN A 70 10.46 -1.87 -11.76
C ASN A 70 9.22 -1.06 -11.36
N GLY A 71 9.32 -0.24 -10.32
CA GLY A 71 8.22 0.62 -9.85
C GLY A 71 6.94 -0.14 -9.49
N ARG A 72 7.07 -1.29 -8.84
CA ARG A 72 5.92 -2.13 -8.44
C ARG A 72 6.07 -2.64 -7.01
N GLY A 73 4.95 -2.94 -6.39
CA GLY A 73 4.90 -3.65 -5.12
C GLY A 73 3.73 -4.61 -5.06
N HIS A 74 3.81 -5.55 -4.13
CA HIS A 74 2.69 -6.44 -3.85
C HIS A 74 2.68 -6.93 -2.42
N PHE A 75 1.52 -7.40 -1.97
CA PHE A 75 1.38 -7.99 -0.66
C PHE A 75 0.29 -9.07 -0.62
N PHE A 76 0.34 -9.87 0.43
CA PHE A 76 -0.67 -10.85 0.79
C PHE A 76 -1.13 -10.60 2.21
N TYR A 77 -2.45 -10.45 2.41
CA TYR A 77 -3.04 -10.30 3.73
C TYR A 77 -3.82 -11.56 4.12
N GLY A 78 -3.46 -12.17 5.25
CA GLY A 78 -3.99 -13.45 5.71
C GLY A 78 -3.87 -14.53 4.63
N ASN A 79 -5.00 -15.19 4.34
CA ASN A 79 -5.13 -16.16 3.26
C ASN A 79 -5.72 -15.54 1.97
N GLY A 80 -5.74 -14.22 1.88
CA GLY A 80 -6.25 -13.49 0.73
C GLY A 80 -5.37 -13.60 -0.51
N PRO A 81 -5.89 -13.17 -1.67
CA PRO A 81 -5.13 -13.14 -2.91
C PRO A 81 -4.02 -12.09 -2.88
N LYS A 82 -3.09 -12.19 -3.83
CA LYS A 82 -2.08 -11.17 -4.11
C LYS A 82 -2.76 -9.84 -4.44
N ARG A 83 -2.31 -8.75 -3.81
CA ARG A 83 -2.70 -7.38 -4.13
C ARG A 83 -1.46 -6.62 -4.59
N CYS A 84 -1.55 -5.91 -5.72
CA CYS A 84 -0.44 -5.15 -6.28
C CYS A 84 -0.68 -3.65 -6.09
N PHE A 85 0.41 -2.89 -6.00
CA PHE A 85 0.43 -1.42 -5.96
C PHE A 85 1.61 -0.90 -6.78
#